data_AF-A0A6P8EXD8-F1
#
_entry.id   AF-A0A6P8EXD8-F1
#
_cell.length_a   1.000
_cell.length_b   1.000
_cell.length_c   1.000
_cell.angle_alpha   90.00
_cell.angle_beta   90.00
_cell.angle_gamma   90.00
#
_symmetry.space_group_name_H-M   'P 1'
#
loop_
_entity.id
_entity.type
_entity.pdbx_description
1 polymer ?
#
loop_
_entity_poly.entity_id
_entity_poly.type
_entity_poly.pdbx_seq_one_letter_code
_entity_poly.pdbx_strand_id
1 'polypeptide(L)'
;MDANMMPKFSSKDEEIEYWKALSLKYKNSYQEAQEELLEFQEGSRELEAELEAQLGQAESRMRDLQGENERLQNEVESLKEKLEQHYGQSYKQISMLEDDLGQTRSIKEQLHKYVRELEQANDDLERAKRATIVSLEDFEQRLNQAIERNAFLESELDEKESLLVSVQRLKDEARDLRQELAVKERHTDVSRMSAPSSPTLDNDKMDSAVQASLSLPATPLARSLDNAFASQKVQSNGCASSALTPSARITALNIVGDLLRKVGALESKLAACRNFAKDQAARKNYATNSNGNLVNGDVTKFSHALHTSYFDRARERVIFPALLRGR
;
A
#
# COMPACT_ATOMS: atom_id res chain seq x y z
N MET A 1 80.42 -16.15 86.17
CA MET A 1 81.17 -14.91 86.48
C MET A 1 82.57 -15.35 86.83
N ASP A 2 83.41 -15.49 85.80
CA ASP A 2 84.78 -15.92 85.99
C ASP A 2 85.55 -14.78 86.66
N ALA A 3 86.06 -15.08 87.84
CA ALA A 3 86.84 -14.18 88.64
C ALA A 3 88.03 -13.66 87.80
N ASN A 4 88.19 -12.34 87.80
CA ASN A 4 89.35 -11.61 87.29
C ASN A 4 90.66 -12.17 87.90
N MET A 5 91.19 -13.24 87.32
CA MET A 5 92.57 -13.65 87.53
C MET A 5 93.43 -12.68 86.73
N MET A 6 93.97 -11.66 87.41
CA MET A 6 95.04 -10.84 86.82
C MET A 6 96.17 -11.79 86.41
N PRO A 7 96.56 -11.81 85.12
CA PRO A 7 97.68 -12.64 84.69
C PRO A 7 98.93 -12.25 85.48
N LYS A 8 99.68 -13.25 85.95
CA LYS A 8 100.96 -13.02 86.62
C LYS A 8 102.05 -12.96 85.56
N PHE A 9 102.78 -11.86 85.51
CA PHE A 9 103.81 -11.61 84.51
C PHE A 9 105.21 -11.86 85.08
N SER A 10 106.09 -12.42 84.26
CA SER A 10 107.47 -12.76 84.64
C SER A 10 108.41 -11.54 84.50
N SER A 11 108.00 -10.54 83.72
CA SER A 11 108.70 -9.30 83.40
C SER A 11 107.70 -8.18 83.15
N LYS A 12 108.08 -6.92 83.41
CA LYS A 12 107.27 -5.74 83.04
C LYS A 12 107.01 -5.65 81.54
N ASP A 13 107.93 -6.13 80.71
CA ASP A 13 107.75 -6.13 79.24
C ASP A 13 106.66 -7.11 78.80
N GLU A 14 106.58 -8.28 79.45
CA GLU A 14 105.55 -9.30 79.19
C GLU A 14 104.15 -8.81 79.61
N GLU A 15 104.06 -8.04 80.70
CA GLU A 15 102.84 -7.34 81.11
C GLU A 15 102.40 -6.29 80.08
N ILE A 16 103.32 -5.46 79.61
CA ILE A 16 103.04 -4.43 78.59
C ILE A 16 102.57 -5.08 77.29
N GLU A 17 103.20 -6.17 76.87
CA GLU A 17 102.86 -6.88 75.63
C GLU A 17 101.50 -7.57 75.73
N TYR A 18 101.18 -8.20 76.87
CA TYR A 18 99.85 -8.76 77.12
C TYR A 18 98.75 -7.70 77.09
N TRP A 19 98.90 -6.58 77.81
CA TRP A 19 97.89 -5.53 77.82
C TRP A 19 97.77 -4.83 76.45
N LYS A 20 98.87 -4.68 75.70
CA LYS A 20 98.83 -4.21 74.30
C LYS A 20 98.04 -5.18 73.43
N ALA A 21 98.35 -6.47 73.46
CA ALA A 21 97.65 -7.48 72.67
C ALA A 21 96.16 -7.57 73.04
N LEU A 22 95.83 -7.50 74.33
CA LEU A 22 94.46 -7.51 74.82
C LEU A 22 93.69 -6.24 74.40
N SER A 23 94.31 -5.07 74.49
CA SER A 23 93.72 -3.82 73.99
C SER A 23 93.48 -3.85 72.49
N LEU A 24 94.41 -4.44 71.72
CA LEU A 24 94.29 -4.60 70.28
C LEU A 24 93.17 -5.58 69.93
N LYS A 25 93.05 -6.70 70.65
CA LYS A 25 91.96 -7.66 70.48
C LYS A 25 90.59 -7.02 70.75
N TYR A 26 90.44 -6.28 71.85
CA TYR A 26 89.18 -5.60 72.14
C TYR A 26 88.88 -4.47 71.15
N LYS A 27 89.90 -3.75 70.68
CA LYS A 27 89.74 -2.76 69.61
C LYS A 27 89.25 -3.41 68.32
N ASN A 28 89.87 -4.51 67.88
CA ASN A 28 89.46 -5.22 66.67
C ASN A 28 88.03 -5.77 66.81
N SER A 29 87.72 -6.42 67.93
CA SER A 29 86.37 -6.95 68.18
C SER A 29 85.31 -5.84 68.24
N TYR A 30 85.64 -4.68 68.80
CA TYR A 30 84.78 -3.50 68.76
C TYR A 30 84.57 -2.99 67.33
N GLN A 31 85.64 -2.94 66.52
CA GLN A 31 85.55 -2.52 65.12
C GLN A 31 84.71 -3.49 64.29
N GLU A 32 84.91 -4.79 64.43
CA GLU A 32 84.11 -5.83 63.76
C GLU A 32 82.62 -5.72 64.13
N ALA A 33 82.30 -5.60 65.43
CA ALA A 33 80.92 -5.43 65.88
C ALA A 33 80.30 -4.10 65.39
N GLN A 34 81.11 -3.05 65.26
CA GLN A 34 80.68 -1.77 64.70
C GLN A 34 80.38 -1.89 63.20
N GLU A 35 81.23 -2.59 62.45
CA GLU A 35 81.03 -2.85 61.01
C GLU A 35 79.80 -3.73 60.77
N GLU A 36 79.63 -4.81 61.54
CA GLU A 36 78.45 -5.69 61.47
C GLU A 36 77.14 -4.93 61.77
N LEU A 37 77.15 -4.05 62.78
CA LEU A 37 76.00 -3.20 63.09
C LEU A 37 75.67 -2.25 61.93
N LEU A 38 76.69 -1.66 61.30
CA LEU A 38 76.50 -0.78 60.15
C LEU A 38 75.91 -1.53 58.95
N GLU A 39 76.43 -2.71 58.62
CA GLU A 39 75.92 -3.56 57.55
C GLU A 39 74.46 -3.98 57.82
N PHE A 40 74.13 -4.35 59.06
CA PHE A 40 72.75 -4.68 59.44
C PHE A 40 71.81 -3.47 59.31
N GLN A 41 72.26 -2.28 59.71
CA GLN A 41 71.48 -1.04 59.58
C GLN A 41 71.27 -0.66 58.11
N GLU A 42 72.28 -0.82 57.26
CA GLU A 42 72.20 -0.56 55.84
C GLU A 42 71.26 -1.55 55.15
N GLY A 43 71.43 -2.86 55.40
CA GLY A 43 70.55 -3.90 54.85
C GLY A 43 69.09 -3.76 55.32
N SER A 44 68.86 -3.34 56.57
CA SER A 44 67.50 -3.04 57.05
C SER A 44 66.88 -1.86 56.30
N ARG A 45 67.67 -0.80 56.05
CA ARG A 45 67.20 0.38 55.31
C ARG A 45 66.91 0.06 53.85
N GLU A 46 67.74 -0.76 53.20
CA GLU A 46 67.50 -1.21 51.82
C GLU A 46 66.22 -2.06 51.72
N LEU A 47 66.01 -2.97 52.67
CA LEU A 47 64.79 -3.79 52.74
C LEU A 47 63.54 -2.93 52.97
N GLU A 48 63.60 -1.97 53.89
CA GLU A 48 62.52 -1.01 54.13
C GLU A 48 62.19 -0.23 52.85
N ALA A 49 63.20 0.27 52.14
CA ALA A 49 63.02 0.98 50.88
C ALA A 49 62.38 0.09 49.79
N GLU A 50 62.75 -1.20 49.72
CA GLU A 50 62.13 -2.14 48.78
C GLU A 50 60.66 -2.41 49.13
N LEU A 51 60.34 -2.59 50.42
CA LEU A 51 58.97 -2.77 50.89
C LEU A 51 58.11 -1.53 50.62
N GLU A 52 58.65 -0.32 50.87
CA GLU A 52 57.98 0.94 50.55
C GLU A 52 57.73 1.09 49.05
N ALA A 53 58.68 0.71 48.20
CA ALA A 53 58.51 0.73 46.75
C ALA A 53 57.42 -0.25 46.28
N GLN A 54 57.39 -1.47 46.83
CA GLN A 54 56.35 -2.45 46.53
C GLN A 54 54.97 -1.99 47.00
N LEU A 55 54.88 -1.42 48.21
CA LEU A 55 53.64 -0.86 48.74
C LEU A 55 53.14 0.28 47.85
N GLY A 56 54.01 1.24 47.50
CA GLY A 56 53.67 2.35 46.63
C GLY A 56 53.20 1.91 45.24
N GLN A 57 53.81 0.87 44.67
CA GLN A 57 53.36 0.29 43.41
C GLN A 57 51.98 -0.39 43.56
N ALA A 58 51.75 -1.12 44.65
CA ALA A 58 50.46 -1.76 44.92
C ALA A 58 49.35 -0.73 45.13
N GLU A 59 49.61 0.35 45.86
CA GLU A 59 48.69 1.47 46.05
C GLU A 59 48.39 2.19 44.73
N SER A 60 49.40 2.40 43.87
CA SER A 60 49.18 2.97 42.55
C SER A 60 48.26 2.08 41.69
N ARG A 61 48.54 0.77 41.65
CA ARG A 61 47.69 -0.19 40.94
C ARG A 61 46.26 -0.21 41.47
N MET A 62 46.08 -0.10 42.78
CA MET A 62 44.76 -0.02 43.40
C MET A 62 44.02 1.25 42.98
N ARG A 63 44.68 2.40 42.97
CA ARG A 63 44.09 3.68 42.49
C ARG A 63 43.69 3.60 41.03
N ASP A 64 44.54 3.03 40.17
CA ASP A 64 44.26 2.90 38.74
C ASP A 64 43.05 1.98 38.50
N LEU A 65 42.98 0.84 39.21
CA LEU A 65 41.84 -0.08 39.14
C LEU A 65 40.55 0.53 39.68
N GLN A 66 40.63 1.35 40.73
CA GLN A 66 39.48 2.10 41.24
C GLN A 66 38.96 3.10 40.22
N GLY A 67 39.84 3.89 39.60
CA GLY A 67 39.47 4.84 38.55
C GLY A 67 38.83 4.16 37.33
N GLU A 68 39.36 3.00 36.93
CA GLU A 68 38.77 2.23 35.83
C GLU A 68 37.40 1.64 36.21
N ASN A 69 37.23 1.19 37.45
CA ASN A 69 35.95 0.69 37.94
C ASN A 69 34.89 1.80 37.96
N GLU A 70 35.23 2.99 38.45
CA GLU A 70 34.35 4.16 38.41
C GLU A 70 33.99 4.55 36.97
N ARG A 71 34.96 4.52 36.06
CA ARG A 71 34.74 4.79 34.63
C ARG A 71 33.74 3.78 34.02
N LEU A 72 33.95 2.48 34.27
CA LEU A 72 33.06 1.42 33.79
C LEU A 72 31.67 1.53 34.42
N GLN A 73 31.58 1.90 35.69
CA GLN A 73 30.32 2.09 36.39
C GLN A 73 29.50 3.23 35.78
N ASN A 74 30.14 4.36 35.47
CA ASN A 74 29.53 5.48 34.75
C ASN A 74 29.10 5.09 33.33
N GLU A 75 29.90 4.28 32.63
CA GLU A 75 29.55 3.78 31.29
C GLU A 75 28.31 2.87 31.33
N VAL A 76 28.24 1.97 32.32
CA VAL A 76 27.07 1.11 32.55
C VAL A 76 25.83 1.93 32.86
N GLU A 77 25.94 2.95 33.71
CA GLU A 77 24.81 3.82 34.04
C GLU A 77 24.32 4.63 32.82
N SER A 78 25.25 5.18 32.03
CA SER A 78 24.91 5.86 30.77
C SER A 78 24.22 4.94 29.76
N LEU A 79 24.68 3.68 29.65
CA LEU A 79 24.04 2.70 28.76
C LEU A 79 22.64 2.31 29.24
N LYS A 80 22.45 2.16 30.56
CA LYS A 80 21.13 1.90 31.16
C LYS A 80 20.17 3.05 30.90
N GLU A 81 20.60 4.30 31.08
CA GLU A 81 19.77 5.48 30.82
C GLU A 81 19.35 5.56 29.34
N LYS A 82 20.29 5.34 28.41
CA LYS A 82 19.99 5.32 26.97
C LYS A 82 19.02 4.19 26.61
N LEU A 83 19.19 3.02 27.20
CA LEU A 83 18.31 1.89 26.99
C LEU A 83 16.88 2.19 27.47
N GLU A 84 16.74 2.76 28.67
CA GLU A 84 15.46 3.16 29.24
C GLU A 84 14.78 4.24 28.38
N GLN A 85 15.56 5.24 27.93
CA GLN A 85 15.06 6.27 27.03
C GLN A 85 14.54 5.67 25.71
N HIS A 86 15.28 4.73 25.12
CA HIS A 86 14.86 4.06 23.89
C HIS A 86 13.61 3.20 24.11
N TYR A 87 13.52 2.47 25.22
CA TYR A 87 12.31 1.71 25.57
C TYR A 87 11.09 2.64 25.76
N GLY A 88 11.24 3.73 26.48
CA GLY A 88 10.18 4.72 26.66
C GLY A 88 9.72 5.36 25.35
N GLN A 89 10.64 5.65 24.43
CA GLN A 89 10.30 6.16 23.10
C GLN A 89 9.60 5.11 22.23
N SER A 90 10.12 3.88 22.21
CA SER A 90 9.53 2.78 21.47
C SER A 90 8.13 2.45 21.97
N TYR A 91 7.92 2.44 23.28
CA TYR A 91 6.60 2.24 23.89
C TYR A 91 5.60 3.32 23.45
N LYS A 92 6.01 4.60 23.48
CA LYS A 92 5.17 5.70 22.96
C LYS A 92 4.83 5.52 21.48
N GLN A 93 5.79 5.14 20.66
CA GLN A 93 5.58 4.89 19.23
C GLN A 93 4.60 3.73 18.99
N ILE A 94 4.76 2.62 19.72
CA ILE A 94 3.86 1.48 19.63
C ILE A 94 2.44 1.89 20.03
N SER A 95 2.28 2.59 21.15
CA SER A 95 0.96 3.08 21.60
C SER A 95 0.29 3.97 20.56
N MET A 96 1.00 4.91 19.95
CA MET A 96 0.44 5.75 18.88
C MET A 96 0.02 4.93 17.65
N LEU A 97 0.84 3.95 17.25
CA LEU A 97 0.52 3.08 16.12
C LEU A 97 -0.68 2.17 16.40
N GLU A 98 -0.85 1.71 17.64
CA GLU A 98 -2.01 0.94 18.07
C GLU A 98 -3.29 1.78 18.02
N ASP A 99 -3.23 3.04 18.45
CA ASP A 99 -4.34 4.00 18.36
C ASP A 99 -4.71 4.28 16.90
N ASP A 100 -3.74 4.59 16.03
CA ASP A 100 -3.94 4.83 14.60
C ASP A 100 -4.53 3.60 13.89
N LEU A 101 -4.08 2.40 14.27
CA LEU A 101 -4.62 1.14 13.76
C LEU A 101 -6.08 0.95 14.19
N GLY A 102 -6.40 1.28 15.45
CA GLY A 102 -7.77 1.29 15.97
C GLY A 102 -8.66 2.27 15.19
N GLN A 103 -8.19 3.50 14.99
CA GLN A 103 -8.90 4.53 14.23
C GLN A 103 -9.15 4.09 12.78
N THR A 104 -8.13 3.56 12.11
CA THR A 104 -8.23 3.06 10.73
C THR A 104 -9.25 1.92 10.60
N ARG A 105 -9.28 1.00 11.59
CA ARG A 105 -10.26 -0.09 11.63
C ARG A 105 -11.68 0.44 11.80
N SER A 106 -11.87 1.42 12.68
CA SER A 106 -13.18 2.07 12.90
C SER A 106 -13.67 2.78 11.63
N ILE A 107 -12.81 3.56 10.96
CA ILE A 107 -13.14 4.23 9.69
C ILE A 107 -13.50 3.21 8.61
N LYS A 108 -12.73 2.12 8.51
CA LYS A 108 -13.02 1.03 7.56
C LYS A 108 -14.42 0.45 7.82
N GLU A 109 -14.77 0.18 9.07
CA GLU A 109 -16.08 -0.37 9.44
C GLU A 109 -17.22 0.61 9.09
N GLN A 110 -17.04 1.88 9.38
CA GLN A 110 -18.00 2.94 9.02
C GLN A 110 -18.21 3.03 7.51
N LEU A 111 -17.12 3.05 6.72
CA LEU A 111 -17.21 3.06 5.25
C LEU A 111 -17.89 1.80 4.72
N HIS A 112 -17.61 0.64 5.31
CA HIS A 112 -18.24 -0.62 4.90
C HIS A 112 -19.74 -0.63 5.19
N LYS A 113 -20.17 -0.03 6.32
CA LYS A 113 -21.59 0.22 6.61
C LYS A 113 -22.20 1.18 5.60
N TYR A 114 -21.52 2.29 5.32
CA TYR A 114 -21.99 3.31 4.38
C TYR A 114 -22.17 2.77 2.95
N VAL A 115 -21.28 1.87 2.49
CA VAL A 115 -21.45 1.19 1.19
C VAL A 115 -22.75 0.40 1.16
N ARG A 116 -23.08 -0.36 2.21
CA ARG A 116 -24.34 -1.12 2.27
C ARG A 116 -25.57 -0.20 2.26
N GLU A 117 -25.50 0.94 2.93
CA GLU A 117 -26.57 1.94 2.92
C GLU A 117 -26.77 2.53 1.50
N LEU A 118 -25.68 2.79 0.77
CA LEU A 118 -25.74 3.25 -0.62
C LEU A 118 -26.29 2.17 -1.56
N GLU A 119 -25.89 0.91 -1.38
CA GLU A 119 -26.41 -0.22 -2.15
C GLU A 119 -27.93 -0.36 -1.94
N GLN A 120 -28.40 -0.29 -0.70
CA GLN A 120 -29.83 -0.33 -0.38
C GLN A 120 -30.59 0.85 -1.01
N ALA A 121 -30.06 2.07 -0.91
CA ALA A 121 -30.69 3.24 -1.52
C ALA A 121 -30.76 3.14 -3.05
N ASN A 122 -29.75 2.53 -3.68
CA ASN A 122 -29.77 2.28 -5.12
C ASN A 122 -30.81 1.23 -5.51
N ASP A 123 -30.94 0.13 -4.75
CA ASP A 123 -31.98 -0.87 -4.96
C ASP A 123 -33.39 -0.26 -4.84
N ASP A 124 -33.60 0.62 -3.87
CA ASP A 124 -34.86 1.33 -3.68
C ASP A 124 -35.14 2.30 -4.84
N LEU A 125 -34.12 2.99 -5.34
CA LEU A 125 -34.22 3.86 -6.52
C LEU A 125 -34.56 3.06 -7.78
N GLU A 126 -33.92 1.91 -7.99
CA GLU A 126 -34.24 1.02 -9.10
C GLU A 126 -35.67 0.49 -9.02
N ARG A 127 -36.14 0.14 -7.82
CA ARG A 127 -37.53 -0.28 -7.60
C ARG A 127 -38.50 0.85 -7.95
N ALA A 128 -38.24 2.07 -7.47
CA ALA A 128 -39.04 3.24 -7.79
C ALA A 128 -39.06 3.51 -9.30
N LYS A 129 -37.90 3.42 -9.97
CA LYS A 129 -37.79 3.55 -11.43
C LYS A 129 -38.66 2.53 -12.15
N ARG A 130 -38.62 1.26 -11.76
CA ARG A 130 -39.46 0.20 -12.37
C ARG A 130 -40.95 0.49 -12.18
N ALA A 131 -41.37 0.91 -10.99
CA ALA A 131 -42.75 1.28 -10.73
C ALA A 131 -43.21 2.46 -11.59
N THR A 132 -42.36 3.48 -11.76
CA THR A 132 -42.65 4.62 -12.64
C THR A 132 -42.78 4.21 -14.10
N ILE A 133 -41.89 3.35 -14.60
CA ILE A 133 -41.96 2.84 -15.99
C ILE A 133 -43.30 2.12 -16.21
N VAL A 134 -43.67 1.18 -15.33
CA VAL A 134 -44.95 0.46 -15.44
C VAL A 134 -46.13 1.43 -15.41
N SER A 135 -46.09 2.45 -14.54
CA SER A 135 -47.16 3.47 -14.49
C SER A 135 -47.24 4.31 -15.77
N LEU A 136 -46.12 4.57 -16.44
CA LEU A 136 -46.09 5.28 -17.72
C LEU A 136 -46.65 4.39 -18.84
N GLU A 137 -46.23 3.13 -18.90
CA GLU A 137 -46.74 2.14 -19.86
C GLU A 137 -48.25 1.96 -19.73
N ASP A 138 -48.79 1.92 -18.50
CA ASP A 138 -50.23 1.86 -18.22
C ASP A 138 -50.97 3.10 -18.76
N PHE A 139 -50.36 4.28 -18.63
CA PHE A 139 -50.92 5.53 -19.15
C PHE A 139 -50.89 5.58 -20.68
N GLU A 140 -49.78 5.15 -21.29
CA GLU A 140 -49.65 5.02 -22.75
C GLU A 140 -50.69 4.06 -23.31
N GLN A 141 -50.92 2.92 -22.66
CA GLN A 141 -51.96 1.97 -23.09
C GLN A 141 -53.36 2.58 -23.02
N ARG A 142 -53.68 3.31 -21.94
CA ARG A 142 -54.98 4.01 -21.80
C ARG A 142 -55.16 5.09 -22.86
N LEU A 143 -54.11 5.84 -23.17
CA LEU A 143 -54.12 6.84 -24.25
C LEU A 143 -54.36 6.19 -25.60
N ASN A 144 -53.66 5.10 -25.92
CA ASN A 144 -53.85 4.36 -27.17
C ASN A 144 -55.28 3.86 -27.31
N GLN A 145 -55.87 3.28 -26.25
CA GLN A 145 -57.28 2.88 -26.27
C GLN A 145 -58.24 4.07 -26.44
N ALA A 146 -57.90 5.25 -25.91
CA ALA A 146 -58.71 6.45 -26.12
C ALA A 146 -58.61 6.95 -27.56
N ILE A 147 -57.42 6.88 -28.18
CA ILE A 147 -57.19 7.18 -29.59
C ILE A 147 -58.00 6.23 -30.48
N GLU A 148 -57.95 4.92 -30.23
CA GLU A 148 -58.72 3.92 -30.97
C GLU A 148 -60.24 4.19 -30.89
N ARG A 149 -60.75 4.53 -29.70
CA ARG A 149 -62.16 4.91 -29.54
C ARG A 149 -62.51 6.20 -30.28
N ASN A 150 -61.64 7.21 -30.27
CA ASN A 150 -61.88 8.44 -31.03
C ASN A 150 -61.87 8.18 -32.54
N ALA A 151 -60.95 7.38 -33.06
CA ALA A 151 -60.92 7.01 -34.48
C ALA A 151 -62.19 6.25 -34.90
N PHE A 152 -62.71 5.37 -34.03
CA PHE A 152 -63.98 4.70 -34.27
C PHE A 152 -65.15 5.70 -34.31
N LEU A 153 -65.23 6.63 -33.35
CA LEU A 153 -66.25 7.67 -33.34
C LEU A 153 -66.17 8.61 -34.55
N GLU A 154 -64.96 8.95 -35.00
CA GLU A 154 -64.74 9.72 -36.24
C GLU A 154 -65.34 8.99 -37.45
N SER A 155 -65.11 7.68 -37.57
CA SER A 155 -65.71 6.88 -38.66
C SER A 155 -67.24 6.81 -38.59
N GLU A 156 -67.83 6.71 -37.39
CA GLU A 156 -69.29 6.76 -37.22
C GLU A 156 -69.86 8.14 -37.62
N LEU A 157 -69.12 9.22 -37.37
CA LEU A 157 -69.50 10.57 -37.81
C LEU A 157 -69.40 10.70 -39.34
N ASP A 158 -68.36 10.15 -39.96
CA ASP A 158 -68.19 10.14 -41.42
C ASP A 158 -69.31 9.35 -42.11
N GLU A 159 -69.68 8.18 -41.58
CA GLU A 159 -70.81 7.39 -42.08
C GLU A 159 -72.13 8.16 -41.97
N LYS A 160 -72.34 8.84 -40.84
CA LYS A 160 -73.51 9.71 -40.63
C LYS A 160 -73.53 10.86 -41.63
N GLU A 161 -72.40 11.49 -41.92
CA GLU A 161 -72.29 12.55 -42.93
C GLU A 161 -72.60 12.02 -44.34
N SER A 162 -72.04 10.87 -44.72
CA SER A 162 -72.32 10.21 -45.99
C SER A 162 -73.82 9.88 -46.17
N LEU A 163 -74.46 9.40 -45.10
CA LEU A 163 -75.91 9.15 -45.10
C LEU A 163 -76.71 10.44 -45.24
N LEU A 164 -76.30 11.53 -44.57
CA LEU A 164 -76.94 12.84 -44.72
C LEU A 164 -76.87 13.35 -46.17
N VAL A 165 -75.72 13.22 -46.83
CA VAL A 165 -75.56 13.55 -48.26
C VAL A 165 -76.47 12.69 -49.13
N SER A 166 -76.53 11.38 -48.88
CA SER A 166 -77.39 10.45 -49.62
C SER A 166 -78.88 10.77 -49.44
N VAL A 167 -79.31 11.08 -48.22
CA VAL A 167 -80.68 11.54 -47.92
C VAL A 167 -80.98 12.85 -48.64
N GLN A 168 -80.03 13.78 -48.67
CA GLN A 168 -80.22 15.05 -49.37
C GLN A 168 -80.37 14.85 -50.88
N ARG A 169 -79.53 13.99 -51.48
CA ARG A 169 -79.66 13.63 -52.90
C ARG A 169 -81.00 12.96 -53.21
N LEU A 170 -81.45 12.00 -52.40
CA LEU A 170 -82.76 11.37 -52.56
C LEU A 170 -83.91 12.37 -52.41
N LYS A 171 -83.78 13.38 -51.54
CA LYS A 171 -84.76 14.47 -51.43
C LYS A 171 -84.80 15.32 -52.71
N ASP A 172 -83.64 15.62 -53.29
CA ASP A 172 -83.55 16.36 -54.54
C ASP A 172 -84.13 15.54 -55.72
N GLU A 173 -83.80 14.26 -55.83
CA GLU A 173 -84.40 13.33 -56.82
C GLU A 173 -85.92 13.21 -56.63
N ALA A 174 -86.41 13.09 -55.39
CA ALA A 174 -87.85 13.09 -55.10
C ALA A 174 -88.52 14.43 -55.44
N ARG A 175 -87.80 15.55 -55.33
CA ARG A 175 -88.28 16.86 -55.74
C ARG A 175 -88.36 16.95 -57.26
N ASP A 176 -87.34 16.50 -57.97
CA ASP A 176 -87.26 16.53 -59.42
C ASP A 176 -88.32 15.61 -60.04
N LEU A 177 -88.50 14.38 -59.53
CA LEU A 177 -89.58 13.49 -59.94
C LEU A 177 -90.98 14.09 -59.71
N ARG A 178 -91.20 14.82 -58.60
CA ARG A 178 -92.45 15.57 -58.37
C ARG A 178 -92.64 16.67 -59.40
N GLN A 179 -91.56 17.35 -59.81
CA GLN A 179 -91.62 18.34 -60.89
C GLN A 179 -91.92 17.68 -62.24
N GLU A 180 -91.28 16.56 -62.57
CA GLU A 180 -91.56 15.80 -63.79
C GLU A 180 -93.00 15.31 -63.84
N LEU A 181 -93.55 14.82 -62.74
CA LEU A 181 -94.98 14.46 -62.64
C LEU A 181 -95.88 15.68 -62.88
N ALA A 182 -95.58 16.83 -62.26
CA ALA A 182 -96.33 18.07 -62.47
C ALA A 182 -96.20 18.66 -63.89
N VAL A 183 -95.12 18.32 -64.61
CA VAL A 183 -94.91 18.68 -66.02
C VAL A 183 -95.63 17.69 -66.94
N LYS A 184 -95.58 16.39 -66.67
CA LYS A 184 -96.37 15.37 -67.39
C LYS A 184 -97.86 15.66 -67.29
N GLU A 185 -98.35 16.05 -66.10
CA GLU A 185 -99.73 16.47 -65.90
C GLU A 185 -100.10 17.71 -66.76
N ARG A 186 -99.13 18.58 -67.09
CA ARG A 186 -99.30 19.71 -68.02
C ARG A 186 -99.10 19.36 -69.50
N HIS A 187 -98.32 18.34 -69.84
CA HIS A 187 -98.08 17.89 -71.21
C HIS A 187 -99.06 16.81 -71.70
N THR A 188 -99.78 16.14 -70.80
CA THR A 188 -100.88 15.22 -71.16
C THR A 188 -102.08 15.91 -71.81
N ASP A 189 -102.13 17.26 -71.83
CA ASP A 189 -103.22 18.03 -72.44
C ASP A 189 -103.02 18.38 -73.94
N VAL A 190 -101.87 18.08 -74.60
CA VAL A 190 -101.62 18.50 -76.01
C VAL A 190 -101.20 17.40 -76.99
N SER A 191 -101.16 16.12 -76.63
CA SER A 191 -101.01 15.10 -77.69
C SER A 191 -101.64 13.76 -77.33
N ARG A 192 -102.87 13.60 -77.82
CA ARG A 192 -103.61 12.36 -77.91
C ARG A 192 -103.11 11.54 -79.11
N MET A 193 -102.98 10.24 -78.88
CA MET A 193 -103.05 9.12 -79.84
C MET A 193 -101.76 8.79 -80.62
N SER A 194 -101.15 7.64 -80.31
CA SER A 194 -101.43 6.37 -81.01
C SER A 194 -100.48 5.26 -80.52
N ALA A 195 -101.02 4.07 -80.28
CA ALA A 195 -100.27 2.79 -80.24
C ALA A 195 -99.82 2.41 -81.69
N PRO A 196 -99.07 1.32 -82.01
CA PRO A 196 -98.79 0.11 -81.20
C PRO A 196 -97.42 -0.61 -81.42
N SER A 197 -97.28 -1.77 -80.75
CA SER A 197 -96.59 -3.02 -81.18
C SER A 197 -95.12 -3.29 -80.82
N SER A 198 -94.92 -4.43 -80.12
CA SER A 198 -93.70 -5.27 -80.03
C SER A 198 -93.39 -5.96 -81.40
N PRO A 199 -92.19 -6.56 -81.65
CA PRO A 199 -91.84 -7.88 -81.06
C PRO A 199 -90.31 -8.19 -80.84
N THR A 200 -90.05 -9.17 -79.94
CA THR A 200 -88.99 -10.24 -79.92
C THR A 200 -87.53 -10.01 -80.38
N LEU A 201 -86.59 -10.43 -79.51
CA LEU A 201 -85.44 -11.37 -79.70
C LEU A 201 -84.62 -11.38 -78.37
N ASP A 202 -84.77 -12.38 -77.48
CA ASP A 202 -84.08 -13.68 -77.38
C ASP A 202 -82.62 -13.65 -76.88
N ASN A 203 -82.43 -14.24 -75.67
CA ASN A 203 -81.44 -15.28 -75.29
C ASN A 203 -79.91 -15.02 -75.43
N ASP A 204 -79.00 -15.47 -74.56
CA ASP A 204 -79.03 -16.19 -73.28
C ASP A 204 -77.57 -16.32 -72.78
N LYS A 205 -77.41 -16.70 -71.49
CA LYS A 205 -76.31 -17.50 -70.88
C LYS A 205 -74.94 -16.92 -70.47
N MET A 206 -74.71 -17.05 -69.14
CA MET A 206 -73.57 -17.67 -68.41
C MET A 206 -72.14 -17.13 -68.66
N ASP A 207 -71.19 -17.09 -67.71
CA ASP A 207 -71.02 -17.74 -66.41
C ASP A 207 -69.88 -17.00 -65.67
N SER A 208 -69.59 -17.46 -64.45
CA SER A 208 -68.25 -17.51 -63.82
C SER A 208 -68.08 -16.72 -62.51
N ALA A 209 -68.27 -17.50 -61.46
CA ALA A 209 -67.84 -17.36 -60.07
C ALA A 209 -66.40 -16.84 -59.87
N VAL A 210 -66.16 -16.19 -58.72
CA VAL A 210 -65.08 -16.57 -57.80
C VAL A 210 -65.52 -16.30 -56.35
N GLN A 211 -65.29 -17.29 -55.50
CA GLN A 211 -65.54 -17.32 -54.06
C GLN A 211 -64.53 -16.49 -53.26
N ALA A 212 -64.92 -16.05 -52.05
CA ALA A 212 -64.10 -16.22 -50.86
C ALA A 212 -64.95 -16.05 -49.59
N SER A 213 -65.04 -17.13 -48.82
CA SER A 213 -65.76 -17.21 -47.55
C SER A 213 -64.86 -16.85 -46.36
N LEU A 214 -65.46 -16.17 -45.38
CA LEU A 214 -65.26 -16.25 -43.92
C LEU A 214 -64.16 -17.20 -43.38
N SER A 215 -63.40 -16.74 -42.37
CA SER A 215 -63.46 -17.23 -40.96
C SER A 215 -62.21 -16.84 -40.12
N LEU A 216 -62.43 -16.25 -38.94
CA LEU A 216 -61.68 -16.53 -37.68
C LEU A 216 -62.47 -17.64 -36.91
N PRO A 217 -62.05 -18.23 -35.77
CA PRO A 217 -60.79 -18.20 -34.98
C PRO A 217 -60.31 -19.62 -34.51
N ALA A 218 -59.31 -19.65 -33.60
CA ALA A 218 -59.05 -20.63 -32.50
C ALA A 218 -57.74 -21.44 -32.50
N THR A 219 -56.98 -21.25 -31.42
CA THR A 219 -56.00 -22.14 -30.74
C THR A 219 -56.67 -23.47 -30.31
N PRO A 220 -55.95 -24.61 -30.03
CA PRO A 220 -54.90 -24.73 -28.99
C PRO A 220 -53.83 -25.85 -29.16
N LEU A 221 -53.03 -26.03 -28.09
CA LEU A 221 -52.25 -27.22 -27.65
C LEU A 221 -50.76 -27.36 -28.03
N ALA A 222 -49.93 -26.92 -27.07
CA ALA A 222 -49.03 -27.74 -26.25
C ALA A 222 -47.97 -28.64 -26.92
N ARG A 223 -46.69 -28.29 -26.65
CA ARG A 223 -45.53 -29.14 -26.24
C ARG A 223 -44.42 -28.15 -25.83
N SER A 224 -44.14 -27.89 -24.55
CA SER A 224 -43.33 -28.68 -23.62
C SER A 224 -42.01 -29.18 -24.23
N LEU A 225 -40.91 -28.47 -23.96
CA LEU A 225 -39.67 -29.00 -23.37
C LEU A 225 -38.68 -27.85 -22.99
N ASP A 226 -38.57 -27.62 -21.69
CA ASP A 226 -37.36 -27.50 -20.84
C ASP A 226 -36.25 -26.44 -21.07
N ASN A 227 -35.96 -25.71 -19.96
CA ASN A 227 -34.66 -25.31 -19.37
C ASN A 227 -33.56 -24.66 -20.23
N ALA A 228 -32.58 -23.93 -19.71
CA ALA A 228 -32.29 -23.17 -18.49
C ALA A 228 -30.90 -22.54 -18.77
N PHE A 229 -30.65 -21.35 -18.23
CA PHE A 229 -29.40 -20.84 -17.67
C PHE A 229 -28.04 -21.46 -18.12
N ALA A 230 -27.15 -20.67 -18.74
CA ALA A 230 -25.77 -20.40 -18.27
C ALA A 230 -24.86 -19.76 -19.35
N SER A 231 -24.28 -18.62 -18.95
CA SER A 231 -22.90 -18.12 -19.13
C SER A 231 -22.04 -18.36 -20.38
N GLN A 232 -21.45 -17.22 -20.82
CA GLN A 232 -20.06 -16.99 -21.27
C GLN A 232 -19.43 -17.87 -22.37
N LYS A 233 -19.07 -17.22 -23.49
CA LYS A 233 -17.70 -17.19 -24.07
C LYS A 233 -17.65 -16.14 -25.19
N VAL A 234 -16.91 -15.04 -25.04
CA VAL A 234 -15.54 -14.80 -25.57
C VAL A 234 -15.37 -15.12 -27.07
N GLN A 235 -15.29 -14.07 -27.88
CA GLN A 235 -14.54 -13.94 -29.15
C GLN A 235 -14.63 -12.46 -29.57
N SER A 236 -13.63 -11.78 -30.13
CA SER A 236 -12.21 -12.07 -30.37
C SER A 236 -11.58 -10.80 -30.98
N ASN A 237 -10.27 -10.62 -30.75
CA ASN A 237 -9.35 -9.60 -31.24
C ASN A 237 -9.50 -9.13 -32.70
N GLY A 238 -9.13 -7.86 -32.94
CA GLY A 238 -8.86 -7.33 -34.28
C GLY A 238 -8.40 -5.86 -34.35
N CYS A 239 -7.28 -5.53 -33.69
CA CYS A 239 -6.37 -4.40 -33.91
C CYS A 239 -6.81 -3.21 -34.83
N ALA A 240 -7.17 -2.10 -34.19
CA ALA A 240 -6.86 -0.74 -34.65
C ALA A 240 -6.50 0.09 -33.42
N SER A 241 -5.50 0.96 -33.56
CA SER A 241 -4.93 1.85 -32.54
C SER A 241 -5.97 2.56 -31.66
N SER A 242 -6.41 1.94 -30.57
CA SER A 242 -7.08 2.68 -29.49
C SER A 242 -6.01 3.47 -28.76
N ALA A 243 -5.86 4.73 -29.16
CA ALA A 243 -5.24 5.72 -28.30
C ALA A 243 -5.91 5.60 -26.92
N LEU A 244 -5.13 5.23 -25.90
CA LEU A 244 -5.59 5.25 -24.52
C LEU A 244 -6.28 6.59 -24.28
N THR A 245 -7.49 6.55 -23.71
CA THR A 245 -8.19 7.78 -23.32
C THR A 245 -7.22 8.64 -22.50
N PRO A 246 -7.25 9.98 -22.65
CA PRO A 246 -6.30 10.85 -21.95
C PRO A 246 -6.20 10.55 -20.44
N SER A 247 -7.33 10.19 -19.82
CA SER A 247 -7.41 9.75 -18.42
C SER A 247 -6.69 8.41 -18.16
N ALA A 248 -6.90 7.37 -18.97
CA ALA A 248 -6.21 6.10 -18.82
C ALA A 248 -4.68 6.22 -19.01
N ARG A 249 -4.25 7.12 -19.90
CA ARG A 249 -2.83 7.42 -20.12
C ARG A 249 -2.19 8.10 -18.91
N ILE A 250 -2.86 9.10 -18.34
CA ILE A 250 -2.36 9.84 -17.16
C ILE A 250 -2.27 8.90 -15.94
N THR A 251 -3.29 8.08 -15.71
CA THR A 251 -3.28 7.07 -14.63
C THR A 251 -2.15 6.06 -14.81
N ALA A 252 -1.94 5.55 -16.03
CA ALA A 252 -0.84 4.63 -16.31
C ALA A 252 0.54 5.28 -16.06
N LEU A 253 0.75 6.52 -16.48
CA LEU A 253 1.99 7.25 -16.25
C LEU A 253 2.25 7.53 -14.76
N ASN A 254 1.21 7.85 -13.98
CA ASN A 254 1.33 8.03 -12.54
C ASN A 254 1.72 6.72 -11.84
N ILE A 255 1.09 5.60 -12.20
CA ILE A 255 1.44 4.28 -11.66
C ILE A 255 2.90 3.92 -12.00
N VAL A 256 3.32 4.13 -13.25
CA VAL A 256 4.71 3.89 -13.67
C VAL A 256 5.68 4.81 -12.92
N GLY A 257 5.32 6.08 -12.73
CA GLY A 257 6.12 7.04 -11.95
C GLY A 257 6.27 6.64 -10.48
N ASP A 258 5.20 6.16 -9.85
CA ASP A 258 5.22 5.65 -8.47
C ASP A 258 6.04 4.37 -8.34
N LEU A 259 5.93 3.47 -9.32
CA LEU A 259 6.76 2.26 -9.39
C LEU A 259 8.24 2.61 -9.49
N LEU A 260 8.62 3.52 -10.40
CA LEU A 260 10.02 3.96 -10.53
C LEU A 260 10.54 4.61 -9.26
N ARG A 261 9.73 5.41 -8.56
CA ARG A 261 10.10 6.02 -7.27
C ARG A 261 10.29 4.96 -6.18
N LYS A 262 9.41 3.97 -6.11
CA LYS A 262 9.52 2.84 -5.18
C LYS A 262 10.73 1.97 -5.48
N VAL A 263 11.03 1.71 -6.76
CA VAL A 263 12.23 0.98 -7.19
C VAL A 263 13.49 1.76 -6.79
N GLY A 264 13.57 3.07 -7.05
CA GLY A 264 14.71 3.88 -6.61
C GLY A 264 14.89 3.90 -5.09
N ALA A 265 13.80 3.95 -4.32
CA ALA A 265 13.86 3.85 -2.85
C ALA A 265 14.34 2.46 -2.40
N LEU A 266 13.91 1.39 -3.06
CA LEU A 266 14.37 0.02 -2.81
C LEU A 266 15.84 -0.15 -3.15
N GLU A 267 16.31 0.39 -4.27
CA GLU A 267 17.72 0.36 -4.67
C GLU A 267 18.61 1.09 -3.66
N SER A 268 18.16 2.25 -3.17
CA SER A 268 18.86 3.01 -2.12
C SER A 268 18.95 2.21 -0.80
N LYS A 269 17.85 1.58 -0.37
CA LYS A 269 17.86 0.69 0.79
C LYS A 269 18.75 -0.53 0.59
N LEU A 270 18.76 -1.12 -0.61
CA LEU A 270 19.60 -2.28 -0.91
C LEU A 270 21.09 -1.91 -0.96
N ALA A 271 21.43 -0.72 -1.46
CA ALA A 271 22.78 -0.16 -1.38
C ALA A 271 23.19 0.07 0.09
N ALA A 272 22.30 0.62 0.92
CA ALA A 272 22.55 0.78 2.35
C ALA A 272 22.76 -0.57 3.06
N CYS A 273 21.96 -1.60 2.75
CA CYS A 273 22.15 -2.95 3.29
C CYS A 273 23.48 -3.57 2.85
N ARG A 274 23.90 -3.39 1.59
CA ARG A 274 25.22 -3.83 1.12
C ARG A 274 26.37 -3.15 1.87
N ASN A 275 26.26 -1.85 2.12
CA ASN A 275 27.25 -1.11 2.89
C ASN A 275 27.28 -1.57 4.35
N PHE A 276 26.11 -1.75 4.96
CA PHE A 276 26.00 -2.29 6.32
C PHE A 276 26.61 -3.70 6.44
N ALA A 277 26.38 -4.57 5.47
CA ALA A 277 26.99 -5.90 5.43
C ALA A 277 28.51 -5.85 5.26
N LYS A 278 29.02 -4.93 4.43
CA LYS A 278 30.47 -4.68 4.29
C LYS A 278 31.08 -4.14 5.59
N ASP A 279 30.41 -3.21 6.27
CA ASP A 279 30.86 -2.68 7.56
C ASP A 279 30.84 -3.75 8.65
N GLN A 280 29.83 -4.62 8.65
CA GLN A 280 29.77 -5.75 9.59
C GLN A 280 30.91 -6.75 9.33
N ALA A 281 31.22 -7.05 8.06
CA ALA A 281 32.35 -7.89 7.69
C ALA A 281 33.71 -7.25 8.06
N ALA A 282 33.87 -5.94 7.87
CA ALA A 282 35.06 -5.20 8.28
C ALA A 282 35.24 -5.23 9.81
N ARG A 283 34.17 -5.00 10.58
CA ARG A 283 34.21 -5.11 12.05
C ARG A 283 34.52 -6.53 12.52
N LYS A 284 34.00 -7.55 11.85
CA LYS A 284 34.30 -8.95 12.16
C LYS A 284 35.77 -9.30 11.90
N ASN A 285 36.36 -8.76 10.82
CA ASN A 285 37.78 -8.92 10.52
C ASN A 285 38.69 -8.21 11.55
N TYR A 286 38.27 -7.06 12.07
CA TYR A 286 38.97 -6.39 13.19
C TYR A 286 38.86 -7.18 14.51
N ALA A 287 37.68 -7.75 14.81
CA ALA A 287 37.46 -8.55 16.01
C ALA A 287 38.13 -9.94 15.98
N THR A 288 38.34 -10.53 14.79
CA THR A 288 39.14 -11.76 14.67
C THR A 288 40.64 -11.51 14.83
N ASN A 289 41.10 -10.29 14.57
CA ASN A 289 42.51 -9.92 14.75
C ASN A 289 42.87 -9.67 16.23
N SER A 290 41.89 -9.38 17.10
CA SER A 290 42.11 -9.18 18.53
C SER A 290 42.18 -10.48 19.35
N ASN A 291 41.84 -11.63 18.78
CA ASN A 291 41.75 -12.92 19.49
C ASN A 291 42.79 -13.98 19.09
N GLY A 292 43.93 -13.57 18.51
CA GLY A 292 45.10 -14.45 18.44
C GLY A 292 45.94 -14.33 17.17
N ASN A 293 46.88 -13.40 17.17
CA ASN A 293 48.28 -13.66 16.79
C ASN A 293 49.12 -12.42 17.08
N LEU A 294 50.22 -12.59 17.83
CA LEU A 294 51.28 -11.59 17.92
C LEU A 294 51.92 -11.47 16.53
N VAL A 295 51.71 -10.34 15.86
CA VAL A 295 52.62 -9.89 14.81
C VAL A 295 53.10 -8.49 15.18
N ASN A 296 54.36 -8.47 15.57
CA ASN A 296 55.22 -7.31 15.71
C ASN A 296 55.30 -6.56 14.37
N GLY A 297 55.11 -5.24 14.35
CA GLY A 297 55.27 -4.45 13.12
C GLY A 297 54.67 -3.04 13.18
N ASP A 298 55.50 -2.09 13.57
CA ASP A 298 55.49 -0.65 13.28
C ASP A 298 54.24 0.22 13.48
N VAL A 299 54.44 1.15 14.42
CA VAL A 299 53.86 2.49 14.48
C VAL A 299 54.04 3.20 13.13
N THR A 300 52.95 3.61 12.49
CA THR A 300 52.73 4.97 11.93
C THR A 300 51.51 5.01 11.00
N LYS A 301 50.71 6.08 11.16
CA LYS A 301 49.60 6.56 10.30
C LYS A 301 48.26 5.83 10.46
N PHE A 302 47.26 6.53 11.01
CA PHE A 302 46.33 7.34 10.22
C PHE A 302 45.30 7.99 11.15
N SER A 303 45.34 9.32 11.22
CA SER A 303 44.24 10.15 11.69
C SER A 303 43.14 10.13 10.63
N HIS A 304 41.88 9.90 10.99
CA HIS A 304 40.78 10.63 10.34
C HIS A 304 39.56 10.73 11.26
N ALA A 305 39.20 11.98 11.51
CA ALA A 305 38.05 12.43 12.27
C ALA A 305 36.73 12.04 11.58
N LEU A 306 35.77 11.61 12.40
CA LEU A 306 34.37 11.45 12.00
C LEU A 306 33.71 12.82 11.96
N HIS A 307 33.47 13.35 10.76
CA HIS A 307 32.51 14.44 10.54
C HIS A 307 31.67 14.10 9.32
N THR A 308 30.43 13.70 9.53
CA THR A 308 29.44 13.50 8.47
C THR A 308 28.53 14.73 8.43
N SER A 309 28.90 15.74 7.62
CA SER A 309 28.00 16.84 7.26
C SER A 309 27.48 16.61 5.84
N TYR A 310 26.21 16.23 5.73
CA TYR A 310 25.46 16.24 4.48
C TYR A 310 25.00 17.67 4.19
N PHE A 311 25.53 18.30 3.12
CA PHE A 311 24.74 19.12 2.19
C PHE A 311 25.55 19.49 0.92
N ASP A 312 24.96 19.12 -0.21
CA ASP A 312 24.83 19.83 -1.50
C ASP A 312 25.92 19.90 -2.60
N ARG A 313 25.37 19.82 -3.82
CA ARG A 313 25.79 20.22 -5.17
C ARG A 313 26.81 19.38 -5.97
N ALA A 314 26.21 18.61 -6.89
CA ALA A 314 26.34 18.78 -8.35
C ALA A 314 27.73 19.13 -8.91
N ARG A 315 28.32 18.17 -9.64
CA ARG A 315 28.98 18.43 -10.92
C ARG A 315 29.19 17.15 -11.71
N GLU A 316 28.77 17.23 -12.98
CA GLU A 316 28.98 16.28 -14.05
C GLU A 316 30.42 15.77 -14.12
N ARG A 317 30.57 14.48 -14.41
CA ARG A 317 31.62 13.94 -15.30
C ARG A 317 31.24 12.52 -15.70
N VAL A 318 30.58 12.42 -16.85
CA VAL A 318 30.45 11.16 -17.58
C VAL A 318 31.83 10.84 -18.18
N ILE A 319 32.44 9.75 -17.72
CA ILE A 319 33.61 9.14 -18.36
C ILE A 319 33.16 7.79 -18.90
N PHE A 320 33.04 7.70 -20.23
CA PHE A 320 32.89 6.43 -20.94
C PHE A 320 34.26 5.75 -21.07
N PRO A 321 34.40 4.45 -20.76
CA PRO A 321 35.48 3.64 -21.30
C PRO A 321 35.05 3.05 -22.64
N ALA A 322 35.80 3.40 -23.68
CA ALA A 322 35.82 2.72 -24.98
C ALA A 322 36.74 1.48 -24.92
N LEU A 323 36.35 0.41 -25.63
CA LEU A 323 37.09 -0.77 -26.16
C LEU A 323 36.05 -1.92 -26.20
N LEU A 324 35.84 -2.79 -27.20
CA LEU A 324 36.40 -3.13 -28.52
C LEU A 324 35.33 -4.03 -29.18
N ARG A 325 34.87 -3.72 -30.40
CA ARG A 325 35.14 -4.44 -31.65
C ARG A 325 35.08 -5.98 -31.57
N GLY A 326 34.02 -6.57 -32.14
CA GLY A 326 33.90 -7.99 -32.47
C GLY A 326 32.81 -8.20 -33.52
N ARG A 327 33.24 -8.19 -34.79
CA ARG A 327 32.59 -8.53 -36.07
C ARG A 327 31.07 -8.41 -36.23
#